data_AF-A0A2N1BWZ2-F1
#
_entry.id   AF-A0A2N1BWZ2-F1
#
_cell.length_a   1.000
_cell.length_b   1.000
_cell.length_c   1.000
_cell.angle_alpha   90.00
_cell.angle_beta   90.00
_cell.angle_gamma   90.00
#
_symmetry.space_group_name_H-M   'P 1'
#
loop_
_entity.id
_entity.type
_entity.pdbx_description
1 polymer ?
#
loop_
_entity_poly.entity_id
_entity_poly.type
_entity_poly.pdbx_seq_one_letter_code
_entity_poly.pdbx_strand_id
1 'polypeptide(L)'
;MNNFKTIIAASVIALASTTVSADEITAGGISWDETERNNGVAAGFTFQEWFTNTTTGNTVLAAVGTELVGVGEFNGFFESRGVGYTFNPTVCNFCELTFSFGGLVVESVSSAGVVYDTTNAFLNVYMDKDHNTPYVDILGNNALEIGNFSNGTAASNTAYTQVIEATDGDLWASFDIDSYGKLGGDVFTTMELSVTGGSAAAELDYNNDPLFDVSDIVMTKSAIRGALDLYTTQSNGQFFNKVPEPTSIALFGLALMGLAGAARRKA
;
A
#
# COMPACT_ATOMS: atom_id res chain seq x y z
N MET A 1 -36.02 -25.34 35.98
CA MET A 1 -36.18 -23.94 35.55
C MET A 1 -34.91 -23.09 35.60
N ASN A 2 -33.94 -23.36 36.48
CA ASN A 2 -32.73 -22.53 36.59
C ASN A 2 -31.74 -22.72 35.43
N ASN A 3 -31.61 -23.92 34.87
CA ASN A 3 -30.63 -24.21 33.80
C ASN A 3 -31.02 -23.61 32.44
N PHE A 4 -32.31 -23.36 32.18
CA PHE A 4 -32.80 -22.79 30.92
C PHE A 4 -32.49 -21.28 30.82
N LYS A 5 -32.50 -20.58 31.96
CA LYS A 5 -32.12 -19.15 32.05
C LYS A 5 -30.62 -18.95 31.82
N THR A 6 -29.79 -19.88 32.28
CA THR A 6 -28.32 -19.82 32.11
C THR A 6 -27.91 -20.05 30.65
N ILE A 7 -28.63 -20.91 29.91
CA ILE A 7 -28.36 -21.15 28.48
C ILE A 7 -28.72 -19.91 27.66
N ILE A 8 -29.89 -19.30 27.90
CA ILE A 8 -30.31 -18.09 27.18
C ILE A 8 -29.35 -16.92 27.41
N ALA A 9 -28.85 -16.73 28.63
CA ALA A 9 -27.88 -15.66 28.94
C ALA A 9 -26.53 -15.87 28.23
N ALA A 10 -26.06 -17.11 28.09
CA ALA A 10 -24.84 -17.42 27.34
C ALA A 10 -25.04 -17.26 25.82
N SER A 11 -26.24 -17.56 25.30
CA SER A 11 -26.57 -17.38 23.88
C SER A 11 -26.65 -15.91 23.48
N VAL A 12 -27.15 -15.01 24.34
CA VAL A 12 -27.23 -13.57 24.03
C VAL A 12 -25.85 -12.92 24.00
N ILE A 13 -24.89 -13.38 24.82
CA ILE A 13 -23.51 -12.89 24.79
C ILE A 13 -22.77 -13.38 23.54
N ALA A 14 -23.04 -14.61 23.09
CA ALA A 14 -22.46 -15.17 21.86
C ALA A 14 -23.09 -14.61 20.56
N LEU A 15 -24.34 -14.13 20.61
CA LEU A 15 -24.99 -13.44 19.48
C LEU A 15 -24.71 -11.93 19.45
N ALA A 16 -24.31 -11.32 20.56
CA ALA A 16 -23.89 -9.91 20.60
C ALA A 16 -22.44 -9.69 20.13
N SER A 17 -21.67 -10.77 19.95
CA SER A 17 -20.24 -10.72 19.58
C SER A 17 -19.96 -10.76 18.07
N THR A 18 -20.95 -10.56 17.20
CA THR A 18 -20.78 -10.71 15.74
C THR A 18 -21.16 -9.49 14.90
N THR A 19 -21.19 -8.29 15.47
CA THR A 19 -21.25 -7.05 14.67
C THR A 19 -19.87 -6.40 14.65
N VAL A 20 -18.96 -6.98 13.88
CA VAL A 20 -17.79 -6.24 13.38
C VAL A 20 -18.34 -5.38 12.24
N SER A 21 -18.57 -4.10 12.51
CA SER A 21 -18.66 -3.09 11.45
C SER A 21 -17.23 -2.65 11.21
N ALA A 22 -16.73 -2.73 9.98
CA ALA A 22 -15.53 -2.00 9.60
C ALA A 22 -15.81 -0.50 9.82
N ASP A 23 -14.91 0.20 10.52
CA ASP A 23 -14.99 1.65 10.63
C ASP A 23 -14.43 2.31 9.37
N GLU A 24 -14.83 3.54 9.08
CA GLU A 24 -14.24 4.33 8.00
C GLU A 24 -13.03 5.10 8.54
N ILE A 25 -11.89 4.94 7.88
CA ILE A 25 -10.73 5.81 8.10
C ILE A 25 -10.68 6.84 6.98
N THR A 26 -10.47 8.10 7.36
CA THR A 26 -10.21 9.19 6.41
C THR A 26 -8.88 9.84 6.73
N ALA A 27 -7.96 9.84 5.76
CA ALA A 27 -6.65 10.47 5.90
C ALA A 27 -6.30 11.28 4.64
N GLY A 28 -5.92 12.55 4.84
CA GLY A 28 -5.54 13.43 3.73
C GLY A 28 -6.61 13.61 2.64
N GLY A 29 -7.89 13.33 2.90
CA GLY A 29 -8.97 13.40 1.90
C GLY A 29 -9.28 12.10 1.15
N ILE A 30 -8.56 11.02 1.45
CA ILE A 30 -8.86 9.67 1.00
C ILE A 30 -9.55 8.91 2.13
N SER A 31 -10.65 8.22 1.82
CA SER A 31 -11.34 7.33 2.74
C SER A 31 -11.16 5.87 2.36
N TRP A 32 -11.08 4.96 3.32
CA TRP A 32 -11.14 3.53 3.07
C TRP A 32 -11.80 2.79 4.25
N ASP A 33 -12.25 1.57 3.97
CA ASP A 33 -12.75 0.71 5.03
C ASP A 33 -11.59 0.04 5.74
N GLU A 34 -11.66 0.01 7.06
CA GLU A 34 -10.83 -0.86 7.86
C GLU A 34 -10.98 -2.31 7.38
N THR A 35 -9.87 -2.89 6.95
CA THR A 35 -9.85 -4.34 6.75
C THR A 35 -9.96 -5.03 8.12
N GLU A 36 -10.56 -6.22 8.17
CA GLU A 36 -10.88 -6.97 9.41
C GLU A 36 -9.69 -7.23 10.35
N ARG A 37 -8.47 -6.84 9.94
CA ARG A 37 -7.23 -6.86 10.73
C ARG A 37 -6.75 -5.43 11.03
N ASN A 38 -6.93 -5.01 12.28
CA ASN A 38 -6.20 -3.88 12.87
C ASN A 38 -6.39 -2.53 12.18
N ASN A 39 -7.60 -2.21 11.74
CA ASN A 39 -7.90 -0.90 11.16
C ASN A 39 -7.02 -0.63 9.91
N GLY A 40 -6.65 -1.70 9.22
CA GLY A 40 -5.62 -1.71 8.19
C GLY A 40 -6.10 -1.20 6.85
N VAL A 41 -5.19 -0.58 6.11
CA VAL A 41 -5.39 -0.16 4.72
C VAL A 41 -5.09 -1.31 3.76
N ALA A 42 -5.85 -1.39 2.67
CA ALA A 42 -5.50 -2.18 1.50
C ALA A 42 -5.79 -1.40 0.22
N ALA A 43 -4.84 -1.36 -0.70
CA ALA A 43 -4.99 -0.66 -1.98
C ALA A 43 -4.38 -1.44 -3.15
N GLY A 44 -4.99 -1.32 -4.33
CA GLY A 44 -4.45 -1.82 -5.58
C GLY A 44 -3.73 -0.70 -6.34
N PHE A 45 -2.71 -1.07 -7.12
CA PHE A 45 -2.01 -0.10 -7.96
C PHE A 45 -1.43 -0.73 -9.24
N THR A 46 -1.08 0.15 -10.17
CA THR A 46 -0.32 -0.16 -11.39
C THR A 46 0.84 0.80 -11.54
N PHE A 47 1.93 0.36 -12.16
CA PHE A 47 3.15 1.15 -12.23
C PHE A 47 4.03 0.76 -13.42
N GLN A 48 5.04 1.59 -13.66
CA GLN A 48 6.17 1.28 -14.52
C GLN A 48 7.49 1.52 -13.77
N GLU A 49 8.46 0.65 -13.99
CA GLU A 49 9.79 0.76 -13.38
C GLU A 49 10.92 0.54 -14.40
N TRP A 50 12.05 1.17 -14.13
CA TRP A 50 13.25 1.09 -14.96
C TRP A 50 14.51 1.33 -14.14
N PHE A 51 15.65 0.93 -14.71
CA PHE A 51 16.95 1.20 -14.09
C PHE A 51 17.55 2.48 -14.67
N THR A 52 18.10 3.31 -13.80
CA THR A 52 18.88 4.50 -14.17
C THR A 52 20.33 4.33 -13.73
N ASN A 53 21.24 4.98 -14.43
CA ASN A 53 22.61 5.13 -13.98
C ASN A 53 22.66 6.23 -12.92
N THR A 54 23.07 5.91 -11.70
CA THR A 54 23.14 6.85 -10.57
C THR A 54 24.04 8.08 -10.82
N THR A 55 24.97 8.00 -11.77
CA THR A 55 25.88 9.12 -12.11
C THR A 55 25.32 10.00 -13.22
N THR A 56 24.65 9.43 -14.22
CA THR A 56 24.21 10.16 -15.42
C THR A 56 22.70 10.37 -15.53
N GLY A 57 21.91 9.65 -14.74
CA GLY A 57 20.45 9.62 -14.83
C GLY A 57 19.91 8.87 -16.05
N ASN A 58 20.77 8.34 -16.92
CA ASN A 58 20.35 7.66 -18.14
C ASN A 58 19.70 6.30 -17.84
N THR A 59 18.64 5.96 -18.57
CA THR A 59 18.04 4.63 -18.52
C THR A 59 19.02 3.57 -19.01
N VAL A 60 19.18 2.50 -18.24
CA VAL A 60 20.14 1.41 -18.48
C VAL A 60 19.53 0.05 -18.13
N LEU A 61 20.25 -1.04 -18.43
CA LEU A 61 19.93 -2.36 -17.91
C LEU A 61 20.40 -2.48 -16.45
N ALA A 62 19.78 -3.41 -15.70
CA ALA A 62 20.17 -3.73 -14.33
C ALA A 62 21.65 -4.14 -14.25
N ALA A 63 22.43 -3.38 -13.48
CA ALA A 63 23.82 -3.66 -13.19
C ALA A 63 24.19 -3.07 -11.82
N VAL A 64 25.28 -3.55 -11.22
CA VAL A 64 25.78 -2.99 -9.95
C VAL A 64 26.02 -1.48 -10.09
N GLY A 65 25.52 -0.71 -9.13
CA GLY A 65 25.58 0.77 -9.12
C GLY A 65 24.50 1.48 -9.95
N THR A 66 23.58 0.73 -10.59
CA THR A 66 22.34 1.29 -11.16
C THR A 66 21.26 1.38 -10.10
N GLU A 67 20.28 2.24 -10.31
CA GLU A 67 19.18 2.49 -9.38
C GLU A 67 17.86 2.04 -10.02
N LEU A 68 17.04 1.30 -9.28
CA LEU A 68 15.68 0.99 -9.69
C LEU A 68 14.76 2.14 -9.25
N VAL A 69 14.07 2.73 -10.21
CA VAL A 69 13.10 3.79 -9.99
C VAL A 69 11.77 3.44 -10.67
N GLY A 70 10.70 4.09 -10.25
CA GLY A 70 9.43 3.94 -10.92
C GLY A 70 8.38 4.95 -10.49
N VAL A 71 7.31 4.98 -11.29
CA VAL A 71 6.11 5.79 -11.04
C VAL A 71 4.87 4.94 -11.26
N GLY A 72 3.81 5.24 -10.52
CA GLY A 72 2.56 4.48 -10.59
C GLY A 72 1.36 5.25 -10.04
N GLU A 73 0.21 4.59 -10.14
CA GLU A 73 -1.10 5.10 -9.74
C GLU A 73 -1.80 4.05 -8.87
N PHE A 74 -2.44 4.49 -7.79
CA PHE A 74 -3.39 3.68 -7.05
C PHE A 74 -4.72 3.60 -7.81
N ASN A 75 -5.19 2.38 -8.07
CA ASN A 75 -6.41 2.15 -8.85
C ASN A 75 -7.64 1.86 -7.97
N GLY A 76 -7.47 1.83 -6.65
CA GLY A 76 -8.57 1.78 -5.70
C GLY A 76 -8.13 1.31 -4.32
N PHE A 77 -8.92 1.69 -3.33
CA PHE A 77 -8.77 1.25 -1.95
C PHE A 77 -9.87 0.26 -1.60
N PHE A 78 -9.56 -0.67 -0.72
CA PHE A 78 -10.52 -1.68 -0.29
C PHE A 78 -11.72 -1.02 0.38
N GLU A 79 -12.92 -1.36 -0.12
CA GLU A 79 -14.17 -0.91 0.44
C GLU A 79 -15.20 -2.06 0.44
N SER A 80 -15.77 -2.29 1.62
CA SER A 80 -16.84 -3.24 1.88
C SER A 80 -18.23 -2.60 1.75
N ARG A 81 -18.33 -1.28 1.92
CA ARG A 81 -19.57 -0.50 1.83
C ARG A 81 -20.02 -0.30 0.39
N GLY A 82 -21.25 -0.69 0.06
CA GLY A 82 -21.91 -0.36 -1.20
C GLY A 82 -21.37 -1.06 -2.47
N VAL A 83 -20.16 -1.62 -2.44
CA VAL A 83 -19.52 -2.28 -3.60
C VAL A 83 -19.13 -3.74 -3.38
N GLY A 84 -19.27 -4.28 -2.15
CA GLY A 84 -19.20 -5.72 -1.88
C GLY A 84 -17.80 -6.31 -1.81
N TYR A 85 -16.96 -5.82 -0.89
CA TYR A 85 -15.58 -6.30 -0.64
C TYR A 85 -14.69 -6.19 -1.89
N THR A 86 -14.62 -5.00 -2.49
CA THR A 86 -13.82 -4.76 -3.70
C THR A 86 -13.01 -3.47 -3.56
N PHE A 87 -12.02 -3.27 -4.43
CA PHE A 87 -11.35 -1.98 -4.55
C PHE A 87 -12.29 -0.96 -5.18
N ASN A 88 -12.52 0.17 -4.50
CA ASN A 88 -13.30 1.29 -5.00
C ASN A 88 -12.34 2.37 -5.54
N PRO A 89 -12.40 2.72 -6.83
CA PRO A 89 -11.61 3.82 -7.40
C PRO A 89 -12.14 5.21 -7.01
N THR A 90 -13.32 5.29 -6.41
CA THR A 90 -14.07 6.54 -6.16
C THR A 90 -13.76 7.17 -4.79
N VAL A 91 -12.78 6.63 -4.05
CA VAL A 91 -12.38 7.13 -2.73
C VAL A 91 -11.88 8.57 -2.74
N CYS A 92 -11.61 9.10 -3.93
CA CYS A 92 -11.52 10.53 -4.18
C CYS A 92 -12.22 10.89 -5.50
N ASN A 93 -13.34 11.61 -5.43
CA ASN A 93 -14.09 12.01 -6.64
C ASN A 93 -13.39 13.10 -7.48
N PHE A 94 -12.36 13.74 -6.94
CA PHE A 94 -11.71 14.91 -7.54
C PHE A 94 -10.19 14.86 -7.42
N CYS A 95 -9.58 13.69 -7.17
CA CYS A 95 -8.13 13.60 -7.12
C CYS A 95 -7.57 12.31 -7.71
N GLU A 96 -6.32 12.41 -8.16
CA GLU A 96 -5.48 11.31 -8.59
C GLU A 96 -4.45 11.01 -7.51
N LEU A 97 -4.22 9.73 -7.22
CA LEU A 97 -3.24 9.30 -6.22
C LEU A 97 -2.11 8.55 -6.91
N THR A 98 -1.02 9.26 -7.15
CA THR A 98 0.17 8.76 -7.82
C THR A 98 1.28 8.48 -6.81
N PHE A 99 2.29 7.73 -7.22
CA PHE A 99 3.48 7.55 -6.41
C PHE A 99 4.73 7.50 -7.26
N SER A 100 5.85 7.85 -6.63
CA SER A 100 7.18 7.60 -7.16
C SER A 100 8.02 6.88 -6.13
N PHE A 101 8.93 6.03 -6.59
CA PHE A 101 9.90 5.36 -5.73
C PHE A 101 11.28 5.38 -6.39
N GLY A 102 12.31 5.33 -5.54
CA GLY A 102 13.71 5.38 -5.96
C GLY A 102 14.64 5.08 -4.81
N GLY A 103 15.93 5.36 -5.02
CA GLY A 103 17.01 5.11 -4.07
C GLY A 103 17.39 3.63 -3.88
N LEU A 104 16.76 2.72 -4.62
CA LEU A 104 17.06 1.28 -4.64
C LEU A 104 18.28 1.00 -5.52
N VAL A 105 19.48 1.13 -4.95
CA VAL A 105 20.73 0.92 -5.69
C VAL A 105 21.08 -0.56 -5.74
N VAL A 106 21.38 -1.08 -6.93
CA VAL A 106 21.82 -2.45 -7.10
C VAL A 106 23.20 -2.64 -6.47
N GLU A 107 23.24 -3.36 -5.35
CA GLU A 107 24.48 -3.69 -4.64
C GLU A 107 25.14 -4.92 -5.27
N SER A 108 24.35 -5.95 -5.61
CA SER A 108 24.88 -7.16 -6.25
C SER A 108 23.87 -7.82 -7.18
N VAL A 109 24.39 -8.53 -8.19
CA VAL A 109 23.62 -9.36 -9.12
C VAL A 109 24.18 -10.77 -9.08
N SER A 110 23.31 -11.74 -8.79
CA SER A 110 23.67 -13.16 -8.66
C SER A 110 22.64 -14.04 -9.36
N SER A 111 22.89 -15.35 -9.43
CA SER A 111 21.90 -16.33 -9.90
C SER A 111 20.66 -16.41 -9.00
N ALA A 112 20.71 -15.90 -7.77
CA ALA A 112 19.56 -15.80 -6.88
C ALA A 112 18.75 -14.51 -7.12
N GLY A 113 19.30 -13.54 -7.85
CA GLY A 113 18.65 -12.27 -8.13
C GLY A 113 19.51 -11.05 -7.92
N VAL A 114 18.83 -9.90 -7.91
CA VAL A 114 19.38 -8.58 -7.63
C VAL A 114 19.17 -8.28 -6.15
N VAL A 115 20.22 -7.84 -5.48
CA VAL A 115 20.19 -7.33 -4.10
C VAL A 115 20.31 -5.81 -4.16
N TYR A 116 19.50 -5.11 -3.38
CA TYR A 116 19.42 -3.66 -3.35
C TYR A 116 19.92 -3.12 -2.02
N ASP A 117 20.71 -2.04 -2.07
CA ASP A 117 20.93 -1.14 -0.95
C ASP A 117 19.68 -0.24 -0.81
N THR A 118 19.09 -0.27 0.38
CA THR A 118 17.87 0.48 0.71
C THR A 118 18.13 1.71 1.59
N THR A 119 19.39 2.05 1.89
CA THR A 119 19.75 3.10 2.85
C THR A 119 19.13 4.47 2.53
N ASN A 120 18.95 4.80 1.24
CA ASN A 120 18.31 6.04 0.79
C ASN A 120 17.05 5.77 -0.05
N ALA A 121 16.48 4.56 0.07
CA ALA A 121 15.35 4.14 -0.73
C ALA A 121 14.05 4.71 -0.16
N PHE A 122 13.21 5.25 -1.05
CA PHE A 122 12.00 5.96 -0.67
C PHE A 122 10.83 5.57 -1.57
N LEU A 123 9.63 5.75 -1.03
CA LEU A 123 8.39 5.81 -1.80
C LEU A 123 7.60 7.03 -1.33
N ASN A 124 7.19 7.88 -2.27
CA ASN A 124 6.35 9.03 -1.98
C ASN A 124 5.05 8.91 -2.76
N VAL A 125 3.95 9.21 -2.09
CA VAL A 125 2.59 9.21 -2.63
C VAL A 125 2.10 10.65 -2.71
N TYR A 126 1.63 11.04 -3.89
CA TYR A 126 1.16 12.39 -4.20
C TYR A 126 -0.33 12.34 -4.50
N MET A 127 -1.04 13.34 -4.00
CA MET A 127 -2.45 13.54 -4.26
C MET A 127 -2.61 14.81 -5.10
N ASP A 128 -2.96 14.64 -6.36
CA ASP A 128 -3.30 15.75 -7.26
C ASP A 128 -4.82 15.97 -7.24
N LYS A 129 -5.25 17.12 -6.72
CA LYS A 129 -6.67 17.53 -6.66
C LYS A 129 -7.14 18.27 -7.92
N ASP A 130 -6.21 18.59 -8.80
CA ASP A 130 -6.41 19.39 -10.00
C ASP A 130 -6.36 18.53 -11.29
N HIS A 131 -6.42 17.19 -11.17
CA HIS A 131 -6.39 16.20 -12.26
C HIS A 131 -7.36 16.48 -13.44
N ASN A 132 -8.47 17.16 -13.18
CA ASN A 132 -9.45 17.49 -14.22
C ASN A 132 -9.27 18.90 -14.81
N THR A 133 -8.20 19.62 -14.46
CA THR A 133 -7.92 20.98 -14.94
C THR A 133 -6.91 20.95 -16.10
N PRO A 134 -7.32 21.24 -17.35
CA PRO A 134 -6.39 21.25 -18.47
C PRO A 134 -5.35 22.37 -18.30
N TYR A 135 -4.06 22.03 -18.40
CA TYR A 135 -2.97 22.93 -17.97
C TYR A 135 -2.74 24.22 -18.76
N VAL A 136 -3.02 24.41 -20.04
CA VAL A 136 -2.65 25.62 -20.83
C VAL A 136 -1.19 26.11 -20.62
N ASP A 137 -0.27 25.59 -21.44
CA ASP A 137 1.09 26.13 -21.57
C ASP A 137 1.06 27.66 -21.82
N ILE A 138 2.08 28.38 -21.31
CA ILE A 138 2.31 29.82 -21.46
C ILE A 138 2.22 30.28 -22.94
N LEU A 139 2.40 29.37 -23.89
CA LEU A 139 2.28 29.62 -25.33
C LEU A 139 0.83 29.52 -25.88
N GLY A 140 -0.18 29.23 -25.06
CA GLY A 140 -1.58 29.15 -25.47
C GLY A 140 -1.89 28.01 -26.45
N ASN A 141 -0.97 27.06 -26.60
CA ASN A 141 -1.25 25.80 -27.29
C ASN A 141 -2.14 24.96 -26.37
N ASN A 142 -3.21 24.37 -26.91
CA ASN A 142 -4.06 23.45 -26.15
C ASN A 142 -3.17 22.48 -25.37
N ALA A 143 -3.36 22.51 -24.05
CA ALA A 143 -2.53 21.86 -23.06
C ALA A 143 -2.23 20.41 -23.46
N LEU A 144 -0.99 19.97 -23.29
CA LEU A 144 -0.83 18.62 -22.77
C LEU A 144 -1.71 18.55 -21.51
N GLU A 145 -2.57 17.53 -21.41
CA GLU A 145 -3.27 17.22 -20.16
C GLU A 145 -2.20 16.89 -19.13
N ILE A 146 -1.72 17.92 -18.44
CA ILE A 146 -0.96 17.81 -17.20
C ILE A 146 -2.00 17.63 -16.09
N GLY A 147 -1.74 16.74 -15.15
CA GLY A 147 -2.70 16.23 -14.17
C GLY A 147 -3.48 15.02 -14.69
N ASN A 148 -2.87 14.13 -15.45
CA ASN A 148 -3.56 12.91 -15.90
C ASN A 148 -2.60 11.72 -16.03
N PHE A 149 -1.99 11.31 -14.92
CA PHE A 149 -1.17 10.11 -14.89
C PHE A 149 -2.05 8.87 -15.07
N SER A 150 -2.20 8.43 -16.31
CA SER A 150 -2.94 7.19 -16.65
C SER A 150 -4.46 7.25 -16.45
N ASN A 151 -5.04 8.36 -16.00
CA ASN A 151 -6.49 8.65 -16.05
C ASN A 151 -7.38 7.73 -15.26
N GLY A 152 -6.95 7.32 -14.05
CA GLY A 152 -7.70 6.32 -13.29
C GLY A 152 -7.68 4.95 -13.97
N THR A 153 -6.70 4.68 -14.84
CA THR A 153 -6.54 3.41 -15.55
C THR A 153 -5.16 2.81 -15.30
N ALA A 154 -4.88 1.64 -15.86
CA ALA A 154 -3.59 0.99 -15.65
C ALA A 154 -2.44 1.87 -16.17
N ALA A 155 -1.40 2.06 -15.36
CA ALA A 155 -0.18 2.77 -15.72
C ALA A 155 0.32 2.34 -17.10
N SER A 156 0.46 3.30 -18.01
CA SER A 156 0.84 3.00 -19.39
C SER A 156 2.29 2.46 -19.48
N ASN A 157 2.62 1.75 -20.56
CA ASN A 157 4.00 1.36 -20.85
C ASN A 157 4.89 2.56 -21.26
N THR A 158 4.37 3.77 -21.19
CA THR A 158 5.06 5.05 -21.40
C THR A 158 5.04 5.93 -20.15
N ALA A 159 4.60 5.44 -19.00
CA ALA A 159 4.54 6.20 -17.75
C ALA A 159 5.90 6.83 -17.35
N TYR A 160 7.03 6.25 -17.79
CA TYR A 160 8.36 6.85 -17.63
C TYR A 160 8.52 8.25 -18.26
N THR A 161 7.66 8.64 -19.22
CA THR A 161 7.67 9.99 -19.79
C THR A 161 6.82 10.98 -18.99
N GLN A 162 6.09 10.52 -17.98
CA GLN A 162 5.11 11.27 -17.19
C GLN A 162 5.54 11.39 -15.72
N VAL A 163 6.85 11.39 -15.44
CA VAL A 163 7.35 11.50 -14.05
C VAL A 163 6.96 12.83 -13.40
N ILE A 164 6.95 13.92 -14.17
CA ILE A 164 6.53 15.24 -13.67
C ILE A 164 5.05 15.17 -13.23
N GLU A 165 4.20 14.60 -14.09
CA GLU A 165 2.78 14.37 -13.79
C GLU A 165 2.58 13.47 -12.57
N ALA A 166 3.36 12.39 -12.44
CA ALA A 166 3.25 11.49 -11.30
C ALA A 166 3.72 12.10 -9.97
N THR A 167 4.23 13.34 -9.96
CA THR A 167 4.86 13.98 -8.80
C THR A 167 4.47 15.44 -8.59
N ASP A 168 3.44 15.94 -9.29
CA ASP A 168 3.00 17.34 -9.23
C ASP A 168 1.97 17.64 -8.12
N GLY A 169 1.43 16.61 -7.46
CA GLY A 169 0.46 16.73 -6.38
C GLY A 169 1.03 17.05 -4.98
N ASP A 170 0.13 17.22 -4.01
CA ASP A 170 0.46 17.38 -2.60
C ASP A 170 1.02 16.07 -2.02
N LEU A 171 2.07 16.12 -1.18
CA LEU A 171 2.59 14.93 -0.51
C LEU A 171 1.54 14.33 0.47
N TRP A 172 0.95 13.21 0.07
CA TRP A 172 -0.06 12.49 0.85
C TRP A 172 0.58 11.56 1.87
N ALA A 173 1.58 10.77 1.45
CA ALA A 173 2.36 9.91 2.33
C ALA A 173 3.81 9.80 1.82
N SER A 174 4.75 9.64 2.75
CA SER A 174 6.16 9.40 2.49
C SER A 174 6.60 8.20 3.29
N PHE A 175 7.41 7.34 2.66
CA PHE A 175 7.88 6.09 3.23
C PHE A 175 9.37 5.91 2.97
N ASP A 176 10.06 5.39 3.98
CA ASP A 176 11.35 4.72 3.80
C ASP A 176 11.08 3.28 3.35
N ILE A 177 11.88 2.78 2.41
CA ILE A 177 11.83 1.37 2.01
C ILE A 177 12.79 0.59 2.89
N ASP A 178 12.29 -0.10 3.91
CA ASP A 178 13.12 -0.84 4.86
C ASP A 178 13.80 -2.04 4.20
N SER A 179 13.07 -2.73 3.33
CA SER A 179 13.59 -3.87 2.59
C SER A 179 12.94 -4.06 1.22
N TYR A 180 13.71 -4.63 0.30
CA TYR A 180 13.25 -5.04 -1.03
C TYR A 180 13.63 -6.50 -1.27
N GLY A 181 12.61 -7.37 -1.36
CA GLY A 181 12.79 -8.81 -1.44
C GLY A 181 12.02 -9.45 -2.60
N LYS A 182 12.39 -10.69 -2.96
CA LYS A 182 11.66 -11.50 -3.95
C LYS A 182 10.72 -12.48 -3.26
N LEU A 183 9.54 -12.69 -3.83
CA LEU A 183 8.60 -13.75 -3.48
C LEU A 183 8.53 -14.77 -4.62
N GLY A 184 9.24 -15.89 -4.51
CA GLY A 184 9.07 -17.01 -5.44
C GLY A 184 9.32 -16.68 -6.93
N GLY A 185 10.59 -16.70 -7.33
CA GLY A 185 11.01 -16.40 -8.72
C GLY A 185 11.25 -14.90 -8.95
N ASP A 186 11.56 -14.54 -10.20
CA ASP A 186 11.95 -13.16 -10.57
C ASP A 186 10.77 -12.19 -10.76
N VAL A 187 9.53 -12.69 -10.70
CA VAL A 187 8.34 -11.93 -11.12
C VAL A 187 7.71 -11.15 -9.98
N PHE A 188 7.64 -11.72 -8.77
CA PHE A 188 7.02 -11.05 -7.62
C PHE A 188 8.06 -10.56 -6.63
N THR A 189 7.86 -9.34 -6.14
CA THR A 189 8.72 -8.69 -5.15
C THR A 189 7.88 -8.07 -4.04
N THR A 190 8.49 -7.91 -2.88
CA THR A 190 7.92 -7.26 -1.70
C THR A 190 8.80 -6.09 -1.29
N MET A 191 8.15 -4.98 -0.96
CA MET A 191 8.76 -3.84 -0.30
C MET A 191 8.13 -3.69 1.07
N GLU A 192 8.96 -3.59 2.09
CA GLU A 192 8.54 -3.24 3.43
C GLU A 192 8.74 -1.74 3.60
N LEU A 193 7.70 -1.03 4.04
CA LEU A 193 7.64 0.42 4.04
C LEU A 193 7.33 0.94 5.44
N SER A 194 8.13 1.87 5.92
CA SER A 194 7.88 2.61 7.16
C SER A 194 7.48 4.04 6.86
N VAL A 195 6.41 4.51 7.47
CA VAL A 195 5.86 5.84 7.25
C VAL A 195 6.78 6.89 7.88
N THR A 196 7.15 7.91 7.12
CA THR A 196 8.04 8.99 7.58
C THR A 196 7.41 10.38 7.51
N GLY A 197 6.31 10.54 6.76
CA GLY A 197 5.64 11.83 6.65
C GLY A 197 4.47 11.86 5.69
N GLY A 198 3.97 13.06 5.41
CA GLY A 198 2.78 13.30 4.57
C GLY A 198 1.52 13.60 5.40
N SER A 199 0.46 14.00 4.70
CA SER A 199 -0.82 14.36 5.33
C SER A 199 -1.63 13.18 5.87
N ALA A 200 -1.32 11.94 5.45
CA ALA A 200 -1.94 10.70 5.93
C ALA A 200 -1.02 9.88 6.86
N ALA A 201 0.10 10.45 7.30
CA ALA A 201 1.13 9.72 8.04
C ALA A 201 0.59 9.09 9.35
N ALA A 202 -0.23 9.84 10.09
CA ALA A 202 -0.72 9.39 11.40
C ALA A 202 -1.65 8.17 11.31
N GLU A 203 -2.40 8.05 10.21
CA GLU A 203 -3.34 6.97 9.96
C GLU A 203 -2.69 5.75 9.30
N LEU A 204 -1.49 5.93 8.72
CA LEU A 204 -0.71 4.87 8.09
C LEU A 204 0.40 4.32 8.99
N ASP A 205 0.70 4.99 10.11
CA ASP A 205 1.61 4.53 11.16
C ASP A 205 0.92 3.44 12.01
N TYR A 206 1.12 2.20 11.59
CA TYR A 206 0.58 1.02 12.25
C TYR A 206 1.56 0.43 13.27
N ASN A 207 2.85 0.81 13.21
CA ASN A 207 3.92 0.22 14.02
C ASN A 207 4.16 0.91 15.37
N ASN A 208 3.15 1.61 15.91
CA ASN A 208 3.13 2.27 17.22
C ASN A 208 3.48 1.39 18.45
N ASP A 209 3.86 0.11 18.28
CA ASP A 209 4.39 -0.75 19.33
C ASP A 209 5.93 -0.71 19.38
N PRO A 210 6.54 -0.05 20.39
CA PRO A 210 7.99 0.07 20.52
C PRO A 210 8.72 -1.27 20.77
N LEU A 211 7.99 -2.38 20.92
CA LEU A 211 8.55 -3.72 21.07
C LEU A 211 8.81 -4.42 19.73
N PHE A 212 8.26 -3.91 18.62
CA PHE A 212 8.41 -4.48 17.29
C PHE A 212 8.83 -3.38 16.31
N ASP A 213 10.12 -3.36 15.97
CA ASP A 213 10.66 -2.55 14.87
C ASP A 213 10.25 -3.22 13.54
N VAL A 214 8.99 -3.07 13.19
CA VAL A 214 8.39 -3.61 11.97
C VAL A 214 7.90 -2.48 11.09
N SER A 215 8.08 -2.65 9.79
CA SER A 215 7.50 -1.77 8.78
C SER A 215 5.97 -1.67 8.94
N ASP A 216 5.42 -0.50 8.65
CA ASP A 216 3.98 -0.22 8.74
C ASP A 216 3.19 -0.98 7.67
N ILE A 217 3.74 -0.96 6.46
CA ILE A 217 3.10 -1.45 5.25
C ILE A 217 4.00 -2.49 4.58
N VAL A 218 3.37 -3.42 3.89
CA VAL A 218 3.98 -4.27 2.89
C VAL A 218 3.33 -4.01 1.54
N MET A 219 4.18 -3.77 0.53
CA MET A 219 3.78 -3.63 -0.86
C MET A 219 4.26 -4.85 -1.63
N THR A 220 3.34 -5.67 -2.14
CA THR A 220 3.66 -6.77 -3.05
C THR A 220 3.41 -6.34 -4.48
N LYS A 221 4.39 -6.53 -5.36
CA LYS A 221 4.29 -6.13 -6.75
C LYS A 221 4.80 -7.20 -7.71
N SER A 222 4.26 -7.20 -8.92
CA SER A 222 4.73 -7.97 -10.06
C SER A 222 5.18 -7.03 -11.15
N ALA A 223 6.34 -7.31 -11.75
CA ALA A 223 6.93 -6.52 -12.82
C ALA A 223 7.46 -7.43 -13.92
N ILE A 224 6.93 -7.28 -15.14
CA ILE A 224 7.36 -8.04 -16.31
C ILE A 224 8.16 -7.13 -17.24
N ARG A 225 9.38 -7.57 -17.58
CA ARG A 225 10.24 -6.95 -18.59
C ARG A 225 10.91 -8.01 -19.47
N GLY A 226 11.08 -7.73 -20.75
CA GLY A 226 11.94 -8.53 -21.61
C GLY A 226 13.40 -8.38 -21.21
N ALA A 227 14.25 -9.34 -21.61
CA ALA A 227 15.65 -9.39 -21.21
C ALA A 227 16.48 -8.16 -21.64
N LEU A 228 16.05 -7.47 -22.69
CA LEU A 228 16.70 -6.27 -23.23
C LEU A 228 15.83 -5.02 -23.08
N ASP A 229 14.67 -5.15 -22.44
CA ASP A 229 13.77 -4.02 -22.27
C ASP A 229 14.28 -3.15 -21.13
N LEU A 230 14.38 -1.85 -21.41
CA LEU A 230 14.81 -0.86 -20.43
C LEU A 230 13.72 -0.56 -19.40
N TYR A 231 12.45 -0.76 -19.77
CA TYR A 231 11.27 -0.46 -18.99
C TYR A 231 10.43 -1.72 -18.78
N THR A 232 9.67 -1.79 -17.69
CA THR A 232 8.61 -2.80 -17.57
C THR A 232 7.48 -2.52 -18.55
N THR A 233 6.83 -3.59 -18.99
CA THR A 233 5.71 -3.54 -19.96
C THR A 233 4.37 -3.86 -19.33
N GLN A 234 4.38 -4.63 -18.23
CA GLN A 234 3.21 -4.96 -17.43
C GLN A 234 3.63 -5.00 -15.97
N SER A 235 2.96 -4.21 -15.13
CA SER A 235 3.23 -4.20 -13.70
C SER A 235 2.00 -3.82 -12.89
N ASN A 236 1.79 -4.53 -11.79
CA ASN A 236 0.69 -4.30 -10.85
C ASN A 236 1.11 -4.71 -9.44
N GLY A 237 0.33 -4.31 -8.45
CA GLY A 237 0.56 -4.78 -7.09
C GLY A 237 -0.52 -4.37 -6.10
N GLN A 238 -0.24 -4.70 -4.85
CA GLN A 238 -1.10 -4.48 -3.71
C GLN A 238 -0.30 -3.92 -2.54
N PHE A 239 -0.94 -3.01 -1.84
CA PHE A 239 -0.48 -2.32 -0.64
C PHE A 239 -1.33 -2.81 0.53
N PHE A 240 -0.72 -3.26 1.62
CA PHE A 240 -1.44 -3.72 2.82
C PHE A 240 -0.64 -3.49 4.10
N ASN A 241 -1.30 -3.30 5.23
CA ASN A 241 -0.61 -3.15 6.53
C ASN A 241 0.02 -4.47 7.02
N LYS A 242 1.17 -4.37 7.70
CA LYS A 242 1.94 -5.55 8.16
C LYS A 242 1.50 -6.12 9.51
N VAL A 243 0.80 -5.33 10.33
CA VAL A 243 0.68 -5.61 11.77
C VAL A 243 -0.15 -6.86 12.08
N PRO A 244 0.39 -7.83 12.85
CA PRO A 244 -0.35 -8.99 13.34
C PRO A 244 -1.42 -8.62 14.37
N GLU A 245 -2.60 -9.25 14.28
CA GLU A 245 -3.76 -9.00 15.15
C GLU A 245 -3.47 -9.22 16.67
N PRO A 246 -3.46 -8.17 17.52
CA PRO A 246 -3.28 -8.30 18.96
C PRO A 246 -4.58 -8.70 19.69
N THR A 247 -5.75 -8.31 19.14
CA THR A 247 -7.06 -8.49 19.79
C THR A 247 -7.53 -9.94 19.78
N SER A 248 -7.25 -10.70 18.71
CA SER A 248 -7.66 -12.11 18.58
C SER A 248 -7.01 -13.01 19.63
N ILE A 249 -5.73 -12.77 19.99
CA ILE A 249 -5.04 -13.53 21.04
C ILE A 249 -5.57 -13.16 22.43
N ALA A 250 -5.83 -11.88 22.67
CA ALA A 250 -6.37 -11.42 23.95
C ALA A 250 -7.80 -11.93 24.19
N LEU A 251 -8.67 -11.88 23.17
CA LEU A 251 -10.04 -12.43 23.23
C LEU A 251 -10.05 -13.95 23.38
N PHE A 252 -9.19 -14.66 22.65
CA PHE A 252 -9.04 -16.11 22.81
C PHE A 252 -8.51 -16.46 24.21
N GLY A 253 -7.53 -15.72 24.72
CA GLY A 253 -6.99 -15.87 26.08
C GLY A 253 -8.03 -15.59 27.17
N LEU A 254 -8.83 -14.52 27.02
CA LEU A 254 -9.91 -14.18 27.92
C LEU A 254 -11.07 -15.19 27.85
N ALA A 255 -11.38 -15.73 26.67
CA ALA A 255 -12.36 -16.79 26.49
C ALA A 255 -11.91 -18.07 27.21
N LEU A 256 -10.64 -18.45 27.11
CA LEU A 256 -10.04 -19.56 27.83
C LEU A 256 -10.03 -19.35 29.35
N MET A 257 -9.69 -18.15 29.83
CA MET A 257 -9.76 -17.82 31.26
C MET A 257 -11.20 -17.82 31.78
N GLY A 258 -12.16 -17.31 31.00
CA GLY A 258 -13.59 -17.37 31.31
C GLY A 258 -14.09 -18.81 31.41
N LEU A 259 -13.66 -19.68 30.49
CA LEU A 259 -13.99 -21.11 30.50
C LEU A 259 -13.38 -21.84 31.71
N ALA A 260 -12.12 -21.53 32.05
CA ALA A 260 -11.44 -22.08 33.23
C ALA A 260 -12.09 -21.59 34.55
N GLY A 261 -12.51 -20.34 34.62
CA GLY A 261 -13.25 -19.77 35.75
C GLY A 261 -14.63 -20.40 35.94
N ALA A 262 -15.35 -20.65 34.83
CA ALA A 262 -16.64 -21.33 34.85
C ALA A 262 -16.51 -22.81 35.24
N ALA A 263 -15.43 -23.49 34.84
CA ALA A 263 -15.16 -24.87 35.22
C ALA A 263 -14.91 -25.04 36.73
N ARG A 264 -14.27 -24.07 37.40
CA ARG A 264 -14.04 -24.10 38.86
C ARG A 264 -15.30 -23.90 39.70
N ARG A 265 -16.38 -23.32 39.16
CA ARG A 265 -17.65 -23.16 39.88
C ARG A 265 -18.51 -24.42 39.96
N LYS A 266 -18.10 -25.50 39.28
CA LYS A 266 -18.76 -26.82 39.32
C LYS A 266 -18.06 -27.85 40.22
N ALA A 267 -16.93 -27.50 40.83
CA ALA A 267 -16.25 -28.31 41.84
C ALA A 267 -16.66 -27.90 43.25
#